data_AF-A0A955DQQ8-F1
#
_entry.id   AF-A0A955DQQ8-F1
#
_cell.length_a   1.000
_cell.length_b   1.000
_cell.length_c   1.000
_cell.angle_alpha   90.00
_cell.angle_beta   90.00
_cell.angle_gamma   90.00
#
_symmetry.space_group_name_H-M   'P 1'
#
loop_
_entity.id
_entity.type
_entity.pdbx_description
1 polymer ?
#
loop_
_entity_poly.entity_id
_entity_poly.type
_entity_poly.pdbx_seq_one_letter_code
_entity_poly.pdbx_strand_id
1 'polypeptide(L)'
;RRDSFDILEVLRWTDDDRRHAFTTSAMKRAKLPMMKRNALIVGANRFDAMSAEERAQFRERVERILLDVTEDDLVRATARQITRRLDSGPDHRSTSACPSS
;
A
#
# COMPACT_ATOMS: atom_id res chain seq x y z
N ARG A 1 -0.34 16.33 -12.68
CA ARG A 1 -1.00 15.43 -11.70
C ARG A 1 0.08 14.48 -11.20
N ARG A 2 0.35 14.44 -9.88
CA ARG A 2 1.54 13.79 -9.29
C ARG A 2 1.17 12.85 -8.13
N ASP A 3 -0.05 12.33 -8.15
CA ASP A 3 -0.65 11.65 -7.00
C ASP A 3 -0.07 10.24 -6.76
N SER A 4 0.41 9.56 -7.80
CA SER A 4 0.99 8.22 -7.68
C SER A 4 2.40 8.24 -7.08
N PHE A 5 3.15 9.32 -7.36
CA PHE A 5 4.56 9.45 -6.95
C PHE A 5 4.69 9.66 -5.44
N ASP A 6 3.72 10.35 -4.82
CA ASP A 6 3.65 10.58 -3.37
C ASP A 6 3.38 9.26 -2.58
N ILE A 7 2.54 8.37 -3.13
CA ILE A 7 2.24 7.07 -2.48
C ILE A 7 3.50 6.20 -2.38
N LEU A 8 4.27 6.10 -3.47
CA LEU A 8 5.52 5.33 -3.47
C LEU A 8 6.57 5.94 -2.54
N GLU A 9 6.58 7.27 -2.39
CA GLU A 9 7.44 7.98 -1.46
C GLU A 9 7.10 7.64 0.00
N VAL A 10 5.82 7.73 0.38
CA VAL A 10 5.35 7.36 1.73
C VAL A 10 5.66 5.89 2.05
N LEU A 11 5.53 5.00 1.05
CA LEU A 11 5.91 3.60 1.22
C LEU A 11 7.41 3.42 1.42
N ARG A 12 8.28 4.31 0.93
CA ARG A 12 9.74 4.22 1.07
C ARG A 12 10.27 4.82 2.38
N TRP A 13 9.45 5.52 3.15
CA TRP A 13 9.90 6.15 4.39
C TRP A 13 10.49 5.16 5.39
N THR A 14 11.67 5.52 5.87
CA THR A 14 12.43 4.83 6.92
C THR A 14 12.14 5.42 8.30
N ASP A 15 12.63 4.76 9.36
CA ASP A 15 12.61 5.30 10.72
C ASP A 15 13.30 6.68 10.86
N ASP A 16 14.23 6.99 9.95
CA ASP A 16 15.01 8.23 9.95
C ASP A 16 14.24 9.38 9.28
N ASP A 17 13.56 9.11 8.16
CA ASP A 17 12.62 10.05 7.52
C ASP A 17 11.49 10.46 8.49
N ARG A 18 11.08 9.51 9.36
CA ARG A 18 10.11 9.76 10.44
C ARG A 18 10.63 10.74 11.50
N ARG A 19 11.94 10.79 11.79
CA ARG A 19 12.49 11.69 12.81
C ARG A 19 12.40 13.15 12.38
N HIS A 20 12.63 13.43 11.10
CA HIS A 20 12.51 14.78 10.53
C HIS A 20 11.05 15.27 10.46
N ALA A 21 10.09 14.39 10.18
CA ALA A 21 8.68 14.78 10.03
C ALA A 21 7.87 14.88 11.34
N PHE A 22 8.35 14.29 12.45
CA PHE A 22 7.55 14.13 13.68
C PHE A 22 8.27 14.60 14.95
N THR A 23 8.80 15.82 15.02
CA THR A 23 9.60 16.30 16.17
C THR A 23 8.83 16.43 17.50
N THR A 24 7.54 16.10 17.59
CA THR A 24 6.78 16.18 18.85
C THR A 24 5.94 14.93 19.15
N SER A 25 6.08 14.43 20.39
CA SER A 25 5.29 13.40 21.09
C SER A 25 5.59 11.92 20.83
N ALA A 26 5.51 11.15 21.92
CA ALA A 26 5.81 9.73 22.08
C ALA A 26 4.81 8.76 21.38
N MET A 27 3.97 9.23 20.45
CA MET A 27 3.01 8.42 19.66
C MET A 27 3.60 7.81 18.37
N LYS A 28 4.93 7.87 18.20
CA LYS A 28 5.63 7.65 16.92
C LYS A 28 5.54 6.25 16.31
N ARG A 29 5.31 5.20 17.10
CA ARG A 29 5.30 3.81 16.60
C ARG A 29 3.93 3.37 16.05
N ALA A 30 2.83 3.96 16.50
CA ALA A 30 1.49 3.57 16.06
C ALA A 30 1.05 4.24 14.74
N LYS A 31 1.61 5.41 14.38
CA LYS A 31 1.13 6.18 13.22
C LYS A 31 1.75 5.76 11.88
N LEU A 32 3.04 5.40 11.87
CA LEU A 32 3.74 5.06 10.62
C LEU A 32 3.21 3.76 9.97
N PRO A 33 2.98 2.66 10.72
CA PRO A 33 2.39 1.46 10.16
C PRO A 33 1.00 1.72 9.56
N MET A 34 0.18 2.56 10.22
CA MET A 34 -1.13 2.94 9.69
C MET A 34 -1.03 3.76 8.39
N MET A 35 -0.08 4.69 8.30
CA MET A 35 0.15 5.47 7.08
C MET A 35 0.60 4.57 5.92
N LYS A 36 1.58 3.68 6.16
CA LYS A 36 2.04 2.70 5.17
C LYS A 36 0.91 1.76 4.73
N ARG A 37 0.11 1.27 5.68
CA ARG A 37 -1.10 0.47 5.39
C ARG A 37 -2.08 1.25 4.49
N ASN A 38 -2.36 2.51 4.81
CA ASN A 38 -3.29 3.31 4.01
C ASN A 38 -2.72 3.58 2.60
N ALA A 39 -1.42 3.86 2.50
CA ALA A 39 -0.72 4.03 1.23
C ALA A 39 -0.79 2.76 0.37
N LEU A 40 -0.60 1.58 0.99
CA LEU A 40 -0.77 0.28 0.33
C LEU A 40 -2.20 0.10 -0.24
N ILE A 41 -3.23 0.39 0.56
CA ILE A 41 -4.63 0.28 0.13
C ILE A 41 -4.95 1.24 -1.03
N VAL A 42 -4.52 2.50 -0.91
CA VAL A 42 -4.75 3.50 -1.97
C VAL A 42 -4.01 3.11 -3.24
N GLY A 43 -2.77 2.65 -3.13
CA GLY A 43 -1.98 2.16 -4.26
C GLY A 43 -2.67 0.98 -4.96
N ALA A 44 -3.16 0.00 -4.20
CA ALA A 44 -3.91 -1.13 -4.75
C ALA A 44 -5.22 -0.70 -5.44
N ASN A 45 -5.94 0.28 -4.89
CA ASN A 45 -7.17 0.79 -5.50
C ASN A 45 -6.91 1.58 -6.79
N ARG A 46 -5.73 2.17 -6.94
CA ARG A 46 -5.31 2.89 -8.16
C ARG A 46 -4.51 2.03 -9.14
N PHE A 47 -4.24 0.77 -8.80
CA PHE A 47 -3.35 -0.10 -9.55
C PHE A 47 -3.74 -0.22 -11.03
N ASP A 48 -5.03 -0.37 -11.33
CA ASP A 48 -5.51 -0.48 -12.71
C ASP A 48 -5.46 0.85 -13.49
N ALA A 49 -5.38 1.99 -12.80
CA ALA A 49 -5.24 3.30 -13.41
C ALA A 49 -3.76 3.73 -13.58
N MET A 50 -2.82 3.01 -12.96
CA MET A 50 -1.38 3.25 -13.09
C MET A 50 -0.86 2.78 -14.45
N SER A 51 0.18 3.45 -14.95
CA SER A 51 0.98 3.00 -16.08
C SER A 51 1.67 1.65 -15.79
N ALA A 52 2.08 0.93 -16.82
CA ALA A 52 2.78 -0.34 -16.65
C ALA A 52 4.05 -0.22 -15.78
N GLU A 53 4.78 0.88 -15.92
CA GLU A 53 5.97 1.19 -15.13
C GLU A 53 5.61 1.42 -13.65
N GLU A 54 4.62 2.26 -13.36
CA GLU A 54 4.15 2.50 -11.99
C GLU A 54 3.64 1.22 -11.32
N ARG A 55 2.93 0.36 -12.06
CA ARG A 55 2.49 -0.95 -11.56
C ARG A 55 3.67 -1.85 -11.21
N ALA A 56 4.71 -1.89 -12.04
CA ALA A 56 5.92 -2.66 -11.78
C ALA A 56 6.63 -2.15 -10.51
N GLN A 57 6.79 -0.83 -10.38
CA GLN A 57 7.39 -0.21 -9.19
C GLN A 57 6.55 -0.46 -7.92
N PHE A 58 5.23 -0.43 -8.02
CA PHE A 58 4.34 -0.74 -6.90
C PHE A 58 4.45 -2.21 -6.47
N ARG A 59 4.43 -3.16 -7.41
CA ARG A 59 4.62 -4.60 -7.12
C ARG A 59 5.96 -4.84 -6.43
N GLU A 60 7.04 -4.30 -6.99
CA GLU A 60 8.38 -4.43 -6.42
C GLU A 60 8.43 -3.89 -4.98
N ARG A 61 7.78 -2.75 -4.70
CA ARG A 61 7.73 -2.20 -3.34
C ARG A 61 6.97 -3.11 -2.38
N VAL A 62 5.84 -3.66 -2.81
CA VAL A 62 5.02 -4.60 -2.02
C VAL A 62 5.82 -5.87 -1.72
N GLU A 63 6.54 -6.42 -2.69
CA GLU A 63 7.43 -7.57 -2.50
C GLU A 63 8.54 -7.28 -1.48
N ARG A 64 9.18 -6.11 -1.57
CA ARG A 64 10.17 -5.68 -0.57
C ARG A 64 9.58 -5.59 0.84
N ILE A 65 8.34 -5.10 1.00
CA ILE A 65 7.65 -5.08 2.29
C ILE A 65 7.42 -6.50 2.83
N LEU A 66 7.09 -7.46 1.97
CA LEU A 66 6.85 -8.83 2.38
C LEU A 66 8.12 -9.52 2.91
N LEU A 67 9.25 -9.22 2.27
CA LEU A 67 10.57 -9.77 2.62
C LEU A 67 11.24 -9.07 3.82
N ASP A 68 10.81 -7.85 4.16
CA ASP A 68 11.35 -7.11 5.30
C ASP A 68 10.81 -7.69 6.62
N VAL A 69 11.70 -8.31 7.40
CA VAL A 69 11.39 -8.90 8.72
C VAL A 69 11.29 -7.86 9.83
N THR A 70 11.77 -6.65 9.59
CA THR A 70 11.74 -5.52 10.52
C THR A 70 10.52 -4.62 10.32
N GLU A 71 9.82 -4.78 9.19
CA GLU A 71 8.58 -4.05 8.91
C GLU A 71 7.44 -4.54 9.80
N ASP A 72 6.53 -3.61 10.12
CA ASP A 72 5.42 -3.87 11.02
C ASP A 72 4.46 -4.95 10.48
N ASP A 73 4.01 -5.85 11.35
CA ASP A 73 3.15 -6.97 10.98
C ASP A 73 1.83 -6.53 10.33
N LEU A 74 1.27 -5.37 10.72
CA LEU A 74 0.07 -4.80 10.11
C LEU A 74 0.32 -4.45 8.64
N VAL A 75 1.47 -3.84 8.35
CA VAL A 75 1.87 -3.43 6.99
C VAL A 75 2.15 -4.67 6.15
N ARG A 76 2.89 -5.64 6.69
CA ARG A 76 3.18 -6.93 6.03
C ARG A 76 1.92 -7.74 5.76
N ALA A 77 0.97 -7.77 6.69
CA ALA A 77 -0.33 -8.44 6.50
C ALA A 77 -1.16 -7.78 5.39
N THR A 78 -1.18 -6.44 5.35
CA THR A 78 -1.86 -5.69 4.30
C THR A 78 -1.22 -5.95 2.92
N ALA A 79 0.12 -5.97 2.85
CA ALA A 79 0.86 -6.30 1.64
C ALA A 79 0.48 -7.70 1.12
N ARG A 80 0.41 -8.71 2.01
CA ARG A 80 -0.01 -10.08 1.63
C ARG A 80 -1.41 -10.10 1.02
N GLN A 81 -2.35 -9.35 1.60
CA GLN A 81 -3.71 -9.26 1.09
C GLN A 81 -3.75 -8.64 -0.32
N ILE A 82 -2.95 -7.59 -0.54
CA ILE A 82 -2.86 -6.92 -1.84
C ILE A 82 -2.25 -7.82 -2.89
N THR A 83 -1.13 -8.50 -2.61
CA THR A 83 -0.49 -9.43 -3.56
C THR A 83 -1.48 -10.49 -4.04
N ARG A 84 -2.22 -11.13 -3.13
CA ARG A 84 -3.28 -12.09 -3.49
C ARG A 84 -4.31 -11.50 -4.45
N ARG A 85 -4.75 -10.27 -4.19
CA ARG A 85 -5.70 -9.55 -5.05
C ARG A 85 -5.11 -9.24 -6.43
N LEU A 86 -3.83 -8.86 -6.51
CA LEU A 86 -3.16 -8.52 -7.76
C LEU A 86 -2.82 -9.76 -8.61
N ASP A 87 -2.61 -10.91 -7.97
CA ASP A 87 -2.30 -12.19 -8.63
C ASP A 87 -3.55 -12.91 -9.12
N SER A 88 -4.70 -12.67 -8.46
CA SER A 88 -5.99 -13.26 -8.85
C SER A 88 -6.57 -12.65 -10.15
N GLY A 89 -5.89 -11.66 -10.75
CA GLY A 89 -6.44 -10.86 -11.86
C GLY A 89 -7.69 -10.09 -11.44
N PRO A 90 -8.28 -9.25 -12.31
CA PRO A 90 -9.55 -8.62 -12.01
C PRO A 90 -10.63 -9.71 -11.85
N ASP A 91 -10.95 -10.04 -10.61
CA ASP A 91 -12.15 -10.80 -10.29
C ASP A 91 -13.33 -9.91 -10.70
N HIS A 92 -13.98 -10.30 -11.79
CA HIS A 92 -15.09 -9.64 -12.49
C HIS A 92 -16.40 -9.71 -11.69
N ARG A 93 -16.33 -9.71 -10.36
CA ARG A 93 -17.49 -9.90 -9.49
C ARG A 93 -17.60 -8.82 -8.44
N SER A 94 -18.19 -7.71 -8.87
CA SER A 94 -19.04 -6.85 -8.04
C SER A 94 -20.00 -6.03 -8.92
N THR A 95 -20.72 -6.69 -9.83
CA THR A 95 -22.08 -6.27 -10.21
C THR A 95 -23.05 -7.24 -9.56
N SER A 96 -23.28 -7.04 -8.26
CA SER A 96 -24.48 -7.54 -7.60
C SER A 96 -25.66 -6.71 -8.11
N ALA A 97 -26.12 -6.99 -9.33
CA ALA A 97 -27.45 -6.61 -9.78
C ALA A 97 -28.39 -7.75 -9.38
N CYS A 98 -29.24 -7.48 -8.39
CA CYS A 98 -30.29 -8.38 -7.94
C CYS A 98 -31.18 -8.81 -9.11
N PRO A 99 -31.66 -10.06 -9.18
CA PRO A 99 -32.76 -10.42 -10.06
C PRO A 99 -34.05 -9.88 -9.43
N SER A 100 -34.64 -8.85 -10.04
CA SER A 100 -36.04 -8.51 -9.75
C SER A 100 -36.91 -9.61 -10.34
N SER A 101 -37.75 -10.18 -9.46
CA SER A 101 -38.83 -11.11 -9.79
C SER A 101 -39.92 -10.46 -10.65
#